data_AF-A0A379B7E6-F1
#
_entry.id   AF-A0A379B7E6-F1
#
_cell.length_a   1.000
_cell.length_b   1.000
_cell.length_c   1.000
_cell.angle_alpha   90.00
_cell.angle_beta   90.00
_cell.angle_gamma   90.00
#
_symmetry.space_group_name_H-M   'P 1'
#
loop_
_entity.id
_entity.type
_entity.pdbx_description
1 polymer ?
#
loop_
_entity_poly.entity_id
_entity_poly.type
_entity_poly.pdbx_seq_one_letter_code
_entity_poly.pdbx_strand_id
1 'polypeptide(L)'
;MTIFEQLTTPNKTEQGLLFFGNQHETVPTRLLYDLYLTPRAKFAWQLIKHKAREFQGGLFPSYEVLGKLLSDKPYLNASLSRKTVSQTLLLLRLTRWLTLCETVRNELGQVKGNVYLLHDEPIPILDAIQLNEDYLHLLHSATKHKDVVVRSVATHIVDNILSDKTQWHYVSHIDWMQARYQDYCSRLGNEKKADFSHLNLDTVQQNLLSSNKERSQNSGERSEKMSELPSSIKELSKSVQVQYSIYK
;
A
#
# COMPACT_ATOMS: atom_id res chain seq x y z
N MET A 1 10.99 -2.46 29.41
CA MET A 1 11.09 -1.05 29.84
C MET A 1 10.82 -0.21 28.60
N THR A 2 9.60 0.30 28.50
CA THR A 2 9.05 0.87 27.27
C THR A 2 9.49 2.34 27.17
N ILE A 3 9.72 2.82 25.95
CA ILE A 3 10.21 4.18 25.62
C ILE A 3 9.40 5.32 26.27
N PHE A 4 8.23 5.02 26.84
CA PHE A 4 7.40 5.94 27.62
C PHE A 4 8.00 6.40 28.96
N GLU A 5 8.93 5.66 29.57
CA GLU A 5 9.47 6.03 30.90
C GLU A 5 10.62 7.05 30.84
N GLN A 6 11.14 7.41 29.66
CA GLN A 6 12.28 8.34 29.53
C GLN A 6 11.91 9.80 29.22
N LEU A 7 10.62 10.15 29.15
CA LEU A 7 10.18 11.52 28.88
C LEU A 7 9.75 12.32 30.13
N THR A 8 9.92 11.77 31.33
CA THR A 8 9.61 12.50 32.57
C THR A 8 10.80 13.30 33.08
N THR A 9 11.09 14.41 32.43
CA THR A 9 11.59 15.60 33.14
C THR A 9 10.67 16.77 32.81
N PRO A 10 9.94 17.35 33.79
CA PRO A 10 8.96 18.38 33.51
C PRO A 10 9.67 19.74 33.44
N ASN A 11 10.25 20.07 32.29
CA ASN A 11 10.34 21.48 31.94
C ASN A 11 8.93 21.92 31.54
N LYS A 12 8.22 22.55 32.47
CA LYS A 12 6.91 23.18 32.24
C LYS A 12 7.07 24.34 31.25
N THR A 13 7.09 24.00 29.97
CA THR A 13 6.90 24.92 28.84
C THR A 13 5.59 24.62 28.12
N GLU A 14 4.57 24.21 28.86
CA GLU A 14 3.22 24.06 28.33
C GLU A 14 2.39 25.27 28.75
N GLN A 15 1.80 25.95 27.76
CA GLN A 15 0.92 27.08 27.95
C GLN A 15 -0.53 26.58 28.03
N GLY A 16 -1.41 27.32 28.71
CA GLY A 16 -2.84 27.02 28.73
C GLY A 16 -3.45 27.18 27.33
N LEU A 17 -4.15 26.15 26.85
CA LEU A 17 -4.92 26.15 25.61
C LEU A 17 -6.42 26.15 25.93
N LEU A 18 -7.13 27.20 25.51
CA LEU A 18 -8.59 27.22 25.49
C LEU A 18 -9.07 26.95 24.06
N PHE A 19 -9.77 25.85 23.86
CA PHE A 19 -10.32 25.47 22.56
C PHE A 19 -11.80 25.86 22.48
N PHE A 20 -12.13 26.77 21.55
CA PHE A 20 -13.48 27.21 21.24
C PHE A 20 -13.81 26.89 19.77
N GLY A 21 -14.10 25.62 19.46
CA GLY A 21 -14.34 25.18 18.08
C GLY A 21 -15.33 24.02 17.92
N ASN A 22 -15.72 23.75 16.66
CA ASN A 22 -16.72 22.75 16.27
C ASN A 22 -16.21 21.30 16.41
N GLN A 23 -17.13 20.33 16.31
CA GLN A 23 -16.80 18.90 16.28
C GLN A 23 -15.80 18.59 15.16
N HIS A 24 -14.64 18.04 15.54
CA HIS A 24 -13.57 17.72 14.61
C HIS A 24 -13.73 16.33 14.00
N GLU A 25 -13.21 16.15 12.78
CA GLU A 25 -12.93 14.81 12.29
C GLU A 25 -11.84 14.17 13.14
N THR A 26 -12.07 12.92 13.56
CA THR A 26 -11.08 12.17 14.33
C THR A 26 -10.01 11.58 13.42
N VAL A 27 -8.76 11.67 13.87
CA VAL A 27 -7.59 11.08 13.23
C VAL A 27 -7.07 9.96 14.12
N PRO A 28 -6.69 8.80 13.58
CA PRO A 28 -6.14 7.71 14.38
C PRO A 28 -4.87 8.17 15.11
N THR A 29 -4.83 8.02 16.42
CA THR A 29 -3.65 8.34 17.24
C THR A 29 -2.41 7.61 16.72
N ARG A 30 -2.56 6.36 16.26
CA ARG A 30 -1.49 5.57 15.67
C ARG A 30 -0.92 6.17 14.38
N LEU A 31 -1.73 6.88 13.58
CA LEU A 31 -1.25 7.60 12.40
C LEU A 31 -0.35 8.76 12.82
N LEU A 32 -0.76 9.50 13.85
CA LEU A 32 -0.02 10.66 14.35
C LEU A 32 1.36 10.25 14.87
N TYR A 33 1.46 9.07 15.51
CA TYR A 33 2.71 8.54 16.06
C TYR A 33 3.44 7.54 15.15
N ASP A 34 2.96 7.28 13.93
CA ASP A 34 3.65 6.40 13.00
C ASP A 34 5.04 6.98 12.69
N LEU A 35 6.08 6.24 13.05
CA LEU A 35 7.48 6.66 12.94
C LEU A 35 8.01 6.61 11.50
N TYR A 36 7.31 5.91 10.60
CA TYR A 36 7.70 5.75 9.20
C TYR A 36 7.02 6.76 8.28
N LEU A 37 5.96 7.42 8.75
CA LEU A 37 5.24 8.42 7.97
C LEU A 37 5.79 9.83 8.17
N THR A 38 6.04 10.51 7.06
CA THR A 38 6.31 11.96 7.06
C THR A 38 5.05 12.75 7.47
N PRO A 39 5.19 13.99 7.98
CA PRO A 39 4.02 14.85 8.24
C PRO A 39 3.11 14.99 7.02
N ARG A 40 3.70 15.08 5.82
CA ARG A 40 2.95 15.13 4.55
C ARG A 40 2.14 13.86 4.31
N ALA A 41 2.70 12.68 4.59
CA ALA A 41 1.96 11.43 4.44
C ALA A 41 0.80 11.31 5.45
N LYS A 42 1.02 11.74 6.70
CA LYS A 42 -0.03 11.82 7.73
C LYS A 42 -1.14 12.80 7.31
N PHE A 43 -0.78 13.94 6.74
CA PHE A 43 -1.74 14.92 6.23
C PHE A 43 -2.47 14.43 4.97
N ALA A 44 -1.77 13.75 4.07
CA ALA A 44 -2.36 13.12 2.89
C ALA A 44 -3.42 12.09 3.27
N TRP A 45 -3.15 11.23 4.25
CA TRP A 45 -4.15 10.28 4.75
C TRP A 45 -5.42 11.00 5.24
N GLN A 46 -5.27 12.08 6.01
CA GLN A 46 -6.41 12.85 6.52
C GLN A 46 -7.23 13.49 5.39
N LEU A 47 -6.56 14.09 4.42
CA LEU A 47 -7.21 14.68 3.24
C LEU A 47 -7.92 13.62 2.40
N ILE A 48 -7.32 12.45 2.19
CA ILE A 48 -7.95 11.35 1.45
C ILE A 48 -9.20 10.87 2.21
N LYS A 49 -9.13 10.67 3.53
CA LYS A 49 -10.29 10.30 4.36
C LYS A 49 -11.41 11.32 4.27
N HIS A 50 -11.07 12.61 4.42
CA HIS A 50 -12.03 13.69 4.34
C HIS A 50 -12.71 13.74 2.96
N LYS A 51 -11.90 13.67 1.89
CA LYS A 51 -12.40 13.68 0.51
C LYS A 51 -13.20 12.44 0.12
N ALA A 52 -12.88 11.27 0.68
CA ALA A 52 -13.66 10.05 0.45
C ALA A 52 -15.12 10.17 0.94
N ARG A 53 -15.39 11.06 1.91
CA ARG A 53 -16.76 11.39 2.35
C ARG A 53 -17.47 12.37 1.42
N GLU A 54 -16.74 13.32 0.83
CA GLU A 54 -17.29 14.33 -0.09
C GLU A 54 -17.56 13.78 -1.49
N PHE A 55 -16.76 12.83 -1.96
CA PHE A 55 -17.01 12.17 -3.25
C PHE A 55 -18.09 11.11 -3.08
N GLN A 56 -19.29 11.37 -3.64
CA GLN A 56 -20.47 10.50 -3.72
C GLN A 56 -20.14 9.11 -4.32
N GLY A 57 -19.50 8.23 -3.55
CA GLY A 57 -19.11 6.88 -3.98
C GLY A 57 -17.68 6.44 -3.63
N GLY A 58 -16.94 7.15 -2.76
CA GLY A 58 -15.65 6.66 -2.25
C GLY A 58 -14.50 6.73 -3.26
N LEU A 59 -14.53 7.68 -4.20
CA LEU A 59 -13.48 7.86 -5.20
C LEU A 59 -12.17 8.38 -4.58
N PHE A 60 -11.06 7.79 -5.01
CA PHE A 60 -9.73 8.24 -4.63
C PHE A 60 -9.34 9.52 -5.38
N PRO A 61 -8.79 10.56 -4.71
CA PRO A 61 -8.39 11.79 -5.37
C PRO A 61 -7.28 11.57 -6.42
N SER A 62 -7.37 12.22 -7.58
CA SER A 62 -6.34 12.13 -8.61
C SER A 62 -4.99 12.67 -8.11
N TYR A 63 -3.88 12.27 -8.75
CA TYR A 63 -2.54 12.74 -8.36
C TYR A 63 -2.39 14.27 -8.50
N GLU A 64 -3.10 14.87 -9.43
CA GLU A 64 -3.12 16.33 -9.61
C GLU A 64 -3.89 17.02 -8.48
N VAL A 65 -5.03 16.45 -8.08
CA VAL A 65 -5.81 16.93 -6.94
C VAL A 65 -4.99 16.82 -5.66
N LEU A 66 -4.37 15.66 -5.39
CA LEU A 66 -3.47 15.48 -4.25
C LEU A 66 -2.29 16.46 -4.30
N GLY A 67 -1.71 16.68 -5.49
CA GLY A 67 -0.61 17.63 -5.65
C GLY A 67 -0.98 19.05 -5.24
N LYS A 68 -2.20 19.50 -5.58
CA LYS A 68 -2.73 20.81 -5.17
C LYS A 68 -3.04 20.85 -3.67
N LEU A 69 -3.70 19.83 -3.15
CA LEU A 69 -4.10 19.79 -1.73
C LEU A 69 -2.90 19.69 -0.77
N LEU A 70 -1.83 19.03 -1.20
CA LEU A 70 -0.60 18.84 -0.42
C LEU A 70 0.46 19.91 -0.69
N SER A 71 0.12 20.93 -1.48
CA SER A 71 1.03 22.01 -1.83
C SER A 71 1.37 22.85 -0.60
N ASP A 72 2.65 23.18 -0.43
CA ASP A 72 3.10 24.11 0.60
C ASP A 72 2.76 25.59 0.25
N LYS A 73 2.28 25.84 -0.98
CA LYS A 73 1.92 27.18 -1.48
C LYS A 73 0.56 27.19 -2.19
N PRO A 74 -0.54 26.84 -1.49
CA PRO A 74 -1.85 26.67 -2.11
C PRO A 74 -2.41 28.00 -2.68
N TYR A 75 -2.09 29.14 -2.06
CA TYR A 75 -2.51 30.48 -2.49
C TYR A 75 -1.93 30.92 -3.85
N LEU A 76 -0.92 30.22 -4.36
CA LEU A 76 -0.34 30.47 -5.68
C LEU A 76 -0.81 29.46 -6.73
N ASN A 77 -1.82 28.64 -6.43
CA ASN A 77 -2.23 27.50 -7.24
C ASN A 77 -1.06 26.55 -7.58
N ALA A 78 -0.01 26.53 -6.75
CA ALA A 78 1.13 25.64 -6.92
C ALA A 78 0.71 24.19 -6.61
N SER A 79 1.33 23.24 -7.29
CA SER A 79 1.08 21.81 -7.09
C SER A 79 2.40 21.09 -6.80
N LEU A 80 2.34 20.08 -5.93
CA LEU A 80 3.47 19.17 -5.75
C LEU A 80 3.77 18.39 -7.03
N SER A 81 5.04 18.04 -7.21
CA SER A 81 5.44 17.17 -8.30
C SER A 81 4.77 15.79 -8.17
N ARG A 82 4.51 15.14 -9.31
CA ARG A 82 4.02 13.75 -9.32
C ARG A 82 4.95 12.81 -8.54
N LYS A 83 6.27 13.03 -8.60
CA LYS A 83 7.25 12.27 -7.83
C LYS A 83 6.98 12.36 -6.32
N THR A 84 6.70 13.56 -5.81
CA THR A 84 6.42 13.79 -4.38
C THR A 84 5.10 13.16 -3.97
N VAL A 85 4.06 13.27 -4.80
CA VAL A 85 2.77 12.61 -4.55
C VAL A 85 2.94 11.09 -4.54
N SER A 86 3.64 10.53 -5.55
CA SER A 86 3.98 9.09 -5.60
C SER A 86 4.73 8.63 -4.36
N GLN A 87 5.75 9.37 -3.92
CA GLN A 87 6.51 9.06 -2.71
C GLN A 87 5.60 9.03 -1.47
N THR A 88 4.71 10.03 -1.35
CA THR A 88 3.77 10.15 -0.24
C THR A 88 2.81 8.95 -0.17
N LEU A 89 2.24 8.56 -1.30
CA LEU A 89 1.36 7.39 -1.39
C LEU A 89 2.13 6.09 -1.18
N LEU A 90 3.36 6.00 -1.68
CA LEU A 90 4.22 4.83 -1.47
C LEU A 90 4.53 4.62 0.01
N LEU A 91 4.80 5.68 0.77
CA LEU A 91 4.98 5.57 2.22
C LEU A 91 3.73 5.02 2.91
N LEU A 92 2.54 5.54 2.59
CA LEU A 92 1.28 5.02 3.12
C LEU A 92 1.04 3.55 2.78
N ARG A 93 1.49 3.11 1.59
CA ARG A 93 1.40 1.70 1.19
C ARG A 93 2.37 0.80 1.93
N LEU A 94 3.63 1.23 2.07
CA LEU A 94 4.64 0.46 2.81
C LEU A 94 4.23 0.25 4.27
N THR A 95 3.65 1.28 4.88
CA THR A 95 3.15 1.27 6.26
C THR A 95 1.73 0.73 6.40
N ARG A 96 1.13 0.21 5.32
CA ARG A 96 -0.17 -0.49 5.31
C ARG A 96 -1.36 0.35 5.75
N TRP A 97 -1.26 1.68 5.69
CA TRP A 97 -2.39 2.59 5.82
C TRP A 97 -3.20 2.71 4.53
N LEU A 98 -2.62 2.29 3.40
CA LEU A 98 -3.22 2.30 2.08
C LEU A 98 -2.89 1.00 1.33
N THR A 99 -3.88 0.30 0.79
CA THR A 99 -3.67 -0.86 -0.08
C THR A 99 -4.03 -0.51 -1.52
N LEU A 100 -3.17 -0.83 -2.49
CA LEU A 100 -3.52 -0.75 -3.91
C LEU A 100 -4.23 -2.04 -4.29
N CYS A 101 -5.47 -1.94 -4.76
CA CYS A 101 -6.27 -3.09 -5.17
C CYS A 101 -6.17 -3.35 -6.67
N GLU A 102 -6.25 -2.29 -7.48
CA GLU A 102 -6.18 -2.41 -8.92
C GLU A 102 -5.57 -1.16 -9.56
N THR A 103 -4.82 -1.35 -10.65
CA THR A 103 -4.47 -0.29 -11.59
C THR A 103 -5.36 -0.42 -12.81
N VAL A 104 -6.36 0.45 -12.90
CA VAL A 104 -7.32 0.49 -14.01
C VAL A 104 -6.61 1.00 -15.26
N ARG A 105 -6.71 0.23 -16.35
CA ARG A 105 -6.12 0.54 -17.65
C ARG A 105 -7.19 0.68 -18.72
N ASN A 106 -6.91 1.45 -19.76
CA ASN A 106 -7.75 1.45 -20.96
C ASN A 106 -7.45 0.25 -21.86
N GLU A 107 -8.22 0.09 -22.94
CA GLU A 107 -8.06 -0.98 -23.94
C GLU A 107 -6.67 -1.00 -24.59
N LEU A 108 -5.97 0.14 -24.61
CA LEU A 108 -4.61 0.28 -25.10
C LEU A 108 -3.54 -0.01 -24.03
N GLY A 109 -3.93 -0.46 -22.84
CA GLY A 109 -3.04 -0.78 -21.71
C GLY A 109 -2.51 0.42 -20.93
N GLN A 110 -2.95 1.65 -21.26
CA GLN A 110 -2.54 2.86 -20.55
C GLN A 110 -3.24 2.98 -19.20
N VAL A 111 -2.49 3.36 -18.16
CA VAL A 111 -3.05 3.55 -16.81
C VAL A 111 -4.03 4.72 -16.79
N LYS A 112 -5.30 4.44 -16.51
CA LYS A 112 -6.36 5.43 -16.29
C LYS A 112 -6.47 5.84 -14.83
N GLY A 113 -6.16 4.95 -13.89
CA GLY A 113 -6.27 5.25 -12.47
C GLY A 113 -5.84 4.09 -11.57
N ASN A 114 -5.87 4.33 -10.27
CA ASN A 114 -5.60 3.33 -9.24
C ASN A 114 -6.77 3.29 -8.28
N VAL A 115 -7.19 2.09 -7.88
CA VAL A 115 -8.20 1.83 -6.85
C VAL A 115 -7.47 1.48 -5.57
N TYR A 116 -7.78 2.20 -4.49
CA TYR A 116 -7.14 2.02 -3.19
C TYR A 116 -8.15 1.74 -2.09
N LEU A 117 -7.77 0.91 -1.12
CA LEU A 117 -8.39 0.84 0.20
C LEU A 117 -7.63 1.72 1.17
N LEU A 118 -8.36 2.60 1.86
CA LEU A 118 -7.83 3.40 2.97
C LEU A 118 -8.19 2.74 4.29
N HIS A 119 -7.19 2.54 5.15
CA HIS A 119 -7.38 1.91 6.45
C HIS A 119 -7.30 2.93 7.58
N ASP A 120 -8.07 2.72 8.63
CA ASP A 120 -8.07 3.50 9.88
C ASP A 120 -7.01 3.05 10.89
N GLU A 121 -6.36 1.94 10.61
CA GLU A 121 -5.16 1.46 11.27
C GLU A 121 -4.27 0.73 10.25
N PRO A 122 -2.96 0.60 10.48
CA PRO A 122 -2.11 -0.13 9.56
C PRO A 122 -2.49 -1.60 9.62
N ILE A 123 -3.01 -2.15 8.51
CA ILE A 123 -3.49 -3.53 8.50
C ILE A 123 -2.36 -4.51 8.84
N PRO A 124 -2.66 -5.67 9.45
CA PRO A 124 -1.67 -6.72 9.68
C PRO A 124 -0.96 -7.14 8.39
N ILE A 125 0.28 -7.63 8.53
CA ILE A 125 1.08 -8.02 7.35
C ILE A 125 0.41 -9.15 6.55
N LEU A 126 -0.23 -10.10 7.22
CA LEU A 126 -0.94 -11.21 6.58
C LEU A 126 -2.11 -10.70 5.72
N ASP A 127 -2.93 -9.80 6.28
CA ASP A 127 -4.04 -9.19 5.55
C ASP A 127 -3.53 -8.34 4.38
N ALA A 128 -2.39 -7.65 4.53
CA ALA A 128 -1.80 -6.87 3.44
C ALA A 128 -1.36 -7.76 2.27
N ILE A 129 -0.82 -8.95 2.55
CA ILE A 129 -0.45 -9.94 1.53
C ILE A 129 -1.70 -10.52 0.87
N GLN A 130 -2.75 -10.80 1.65
CA GLN A 130 -4.00 -11.34 1.14
C GLN A 130 -4.77 -10.35 0.25
N LEU A 131 -4.79 -9.07 0.63
CA LEU A 131 -5.45 -8.00 -0.14
C LEU A 131 -4.63 -7.54 -1.37
N ASN A 132 -3.31 -7.75 -1.35
CA ASN A 132 -2.42 -7.37 -2.42
C ASN A 132 -1.18 -8.30 -2.43
N GLU A 133 -1.21 -9.31 -3.30
CA GLU A 133 -0.14 -10.31 -3.42
C GLU A 133 1.24 -9.66 -3.74
N ASP A 134 1.24 -8.49 -4.37
CA ASP A 134 2.45 -7.73 -4.68
C ASP A 134 3.04 -6.97 -3.47
N TYR A 135 2.43 -7.01 -2.28
CA TYR A 135 2.94 -6.26 -1.12
C TYR A 135 4.39 -6.61 -0.75
N LEU A 136 4.76 -7.90 -0.77
CA LEU A 136 6.14 -8.31 -0.48
C LEU A 136 7.11 -7.85 -1.57
N HIS A 137 6.68 -7.91 -2.84
CA HIS A 137 7.47 -7.39 -3.96
C HIS A 137 7.63 -5.86 -3.88
N LEU A 138 6.57 -5.15 -3.50
CA LEU A 138 6.61 -3.71 -3.23
C LEU A 138 7.63 -3.40 -2.13
N LEU A 139 7.58 -4.12 -1.02
CA LEU A 139 8.49 -3.90 0.11
C LEU A 139 9.94 -4.16 -0.30
N HIS A 140 10.22 -5.28 -0.97
CA HIS A 140 11.55 -5.61 -1.47
C HIS A 140 12.06 -4.62 -2.53
N SER A 141 11.22 -4.18 -3.47
CA SER A 141 11.62 -3.17 -4.45
C SER A 141 11.89 -1.81 -3.79
N ALA A 142 11.15 -1.48 -2.74
CA ALA A 142 11.33 -0.24 -1.98
C ALA A 142 12.66 -0.19 -1.24
N THR A 143 13.22 -1.32 -0.77
CA THR A 143 14.58 -1.35 -0.17
C THR A 143 15.70 -1.03 -1.17
N LYS A 144 15.40 -1.02 -2.47
CA LYS A 144 16.32 -0.64 -3.55
C LYS A 144 15.91 0.68 -4.23
N HIS A 145 14.93 1.38 -3.68
CA HIS A 145 14.39 2.59 -4.29
C HIS A 145 15.41 3.73 -4.28
N LYS A 146 15.40 4.58 -5.32
CA LYS A 146 16.36 5.70 -5.45
C LYS A 146 16.16 6.75 -4.36
N ASP A 147 14.92 6.98 -3.96
CA ASP A 147 14.56 7.90 -2.88
C ASP A 147 14.98 7.34 -1.52
N VAL A 148 15.78 8.13 -0.79
CA VAL A 148 16.37 7.72 0.50
C VAL A 148 15.31 7.46 1.55
N VAL A 149 14.25 8.27 1.61
CA VAL A 149 13.20 8.14 2.65
C VAL A 149 12.46 6.82 2.45
N VAL A 150 12.02 6.55 1.22
CA VAL A 150 11.34 5.30 0.86
C VAL A 150 12.23 4.09 1.17
N ARG A 151 13.50 4.16 0.77
CA ARG A 151 14.46 3.08 0.97
C ARG A 151 14.69 2.79 2.44
N SER A 152 14.98 3.81 3.23
CA SER A 152 15.21 3.67 4.67
C SER A 152 13.99 3.15 5.41
N VAL A 153 12.79 3.61 5.06
CA VAL A 153 11.54 3.11 5.66
C VAL A 153 11.34 1.63 5.34
N ALA A 154 11.49 1.25 4.06
CA ALA A 154 11.33 -0.14 3.64
C ALA A 154 12.35 -1.07 4.32
N THR A 155 13.62 -0.67 4.40
CA THR A 155 14.67 -1.43 5.08
C THR A 155 14.34 -1.62 6.56
N HIS A 156 13.98 -0.56 7.30
CA HIS A 156 13.60 -0.71 8.70
C HIS A 156 12.37 -1.61 8.90
N ILE A 157 11.38 -1.55 8.01
CA ILE A 157 10.21 -2.43 8.07
C ILE A 157 10.66 -3.88 7.89
N VAL A 158 11.50 -4.18 6.89
CA VAL A 158 12.04 -5.52 6.65
C VAL A 158 12.87 -6.02 7.84
N ASP A 159 13.77 -5.20 8.37
CA ASP A 159 14.61 -5.58 9.50
C ASP A 159 13.78 -5.87 10.76
N ASN A 160 12.73 -5.09 11.01
CA ASN A 160 11.79 -5.32 12.11
C ASN A 160 10.98 -6.61 11.93
N ILE A 161 10.55 -6.89 10.70
CA ILE A 161 9.83 -8.12 10.35
C ILE A 161 10.72 -9.37 10.54
N LEU A 162 12.02 -9.26 10.21
CA LEU A 162 12.98 -10.37 10.31
C LEU A 162 13.48 -10.59 11.74
N SER A 163 13.60 -9.53 12.54
CA SER A 163 14.08 -9.59 13.92
C SER A 163 13.04 -10.12 14.90
N ASP A 164 11.75 -9.87 14.66
CA ASP A 164 10.67 -10.36 15.53
C ASP A 164 9.59 -11.10 14.73
N LYS A 165 9.72 -12.44 14.70
CA LYS A 165 8.75 -13.33 14.03
C LYS A 165 7.36 -13.30 14.69
N THR A 166 7.22 -12.77 15.90
CA THR A 166 5.92 -12.62 16.56
C THR A 166 5.12 -11.43 16.03
N GLN A 167 5.72 -10.52 15.25
CA GLN A 167 5.03 -9.42 14.57
C GLN A 167 4.18 -9.88 13.37
N TRP A 168 4.25 -11.16 13.00
CA TRP A 168 3.53 -11.74 11.87
C TRP A 168 2.06 -12.11 12.20
N HIS A 169 1.53 -11.71 13.36
CA HIS A 169 0.46 -12.44 14.06
C HIS A 169 -0.56 -11.52 14.78
N TYR A 170 -1.88 -11.79 14.90
CA TYR A 170 -2.68 -12.99 14.54
C TYR A 170 -4.20 -12.78 14.31
N VAL A 171 -4.73 -11.55 14.28
CA VAL A 171 -6.17 -11.35 14.00
C VAL A 171 -6.31 -10.82 12.58
N SER A 172 -6.89 -11.63 11.69
CA SER A 172 -7.30 -11.12 10.38
C SER A 172 -8.44 -10.13 10.58
N HIS A 173 -8.30 -8.92 10.04
CA HIS A 173 -9.32 -7.88 10.12
C HIS A 173 -10.31 -7.97 8.96
N ILE A 174 -10.20 -8.99 8.10
CA ILE A 174 -11.04 -9.15 6.90
C ILE A 174 -12.52 -9.22 7.27
N ASP A 175 -12.90 -9.98 8.31
CA ASP A 175 -14.30 -10.08 8.75
C ASP A 175 -14.85 -8.72 9.21
N TRP A 176 -14.05 -7.94 9.94
CA TRP A 176 -14.44 -6.59 10.39
C TRP A 176 -14.49 -5.60 9.23
N MET A 177 -13.56 -5.70 8.26
CA MET A 177 -13.59 -4.91 7.04
C MET A 177 -14.85 -5.20 6.22
N GLN A 178 -15.22 -6.47 6.09
CA GLN A 178 -16.45 -6.88 5.40
C GLN A 178 -17.70 -6.34 6.10
N ALA A 179 -17.78 -6.43 7.42
CA ALA A 179 -18.88 -5.86 8.20
C ALA A 179 -19.01 -4.33 8.03
N ARG A 180 -17.87 -3.61 8.07
CA ARG A 180 -17.85 -2.15 7.83
C ARG A 180 -18.28 -1.79 6.42
N TYR A 181 -17.88 -2.56 5.42
CA TYR A 181 -18.29 -2.35 4.05
C TYR A 181 -19.81 -2.57 3.86
N GLN A 182 -20.37 -3.61 4.47
CA GLN A 182 -21.82 -3.85 4.45
C GLN A 182 -22.61 -2.70 5.10
N ASP A 183 -22.14 -2.16 6.24
CA ASP A 183 -22.70 -0.97 6.87
C ASP A 183 -22.55 0.29 5.99
N TYR A 184 -21.45 0.43 5.26
CA TYR A 184 -21.26 1.52 4.30
C TYR A 184 -22.26 1.42 3.13
N CYS A 185 -22.41 0.23 2.53
CA CYS A 185 -23.36 -0.01 1.44
C CYS A 185 -24.81 0.21 1.86
N SER A 186 -25.19 -0.20 3.07
CA SER A 186 -26.55 -0.01 3.59
C SER A 186 -26.90 1.48 3.76
N ARG A 187 -25.91 2.31 4.11
CA ARG A 187 -26.05 3.78 4.19
C ARG A 187 -26.15 4.45 2.82
N LEU A 188 -25.46 3.90 1.82
CA LEU A 188 -25.48 4.40 0.43
C LEU A 188 -26.76 4.04 -0.34
N GLY A 189 -27.54 3.07 0.13
CA GLY A 189 -28.81 2.67 -0.49
C GLY A 189 -29.87 3.79 -0.60
N ASN A 190 -29.65 4.95 0.00
CA ASN A 190 -30.57 6.10 0.00
C ASN A 190 -30.12 7.30 -0.86
N GLU A 191 -28.93 7.31 -1.45
CA GLU A 191 -28.48 8.40 -2.34
C GLU A 191 -28.17 7.93 -3.76
N LYS A 192 -28.47 8.78 -4.75
CA LYS A 192 -28.43 8.48 -6.18
C LYS A 192 -27.10 7.82 -6.56
N LYS A 193 -27.21 6.59 -7.09
CA LYS A 193 -26.11 5.76 -7.60
C LYS A 193 -25.33 6.56 -8.65
N ALA A 194 -24.13 7.00 -8.32
CA ALA A 194 -23.23 7.54 -9.31
C ALA A 194 -22.75 6.39 -10.23
N ASP A 195 -22.86 6.58 -11.55
CA ASP A 195 -22.57 5.56 -12.56
C ASP A 195 -21.05 5.42 -12.73
N PHE A 196 -20.51 4.31 -12.23
CA PHE A 196 -19.07 4.01 -12.23
C PHE A 196 -18.75 2.64 -12.83
N SER A 197 -19.58 2.17 -13.77
CA SER A 197 -19.39 0.92 -14.51
C SER A 197 -17.97 0.73 -15.09
N HIS A 198 -17.23 1.81 -15.34
CA HIS A 198 -15.87 1.77 -15.87
C HIS A 198 -14.78 1.34 -14.85
N LEU A 199 -15.01 1.49 -13.53
CA LEU A 199 -14.00 1.13 -12.51
C LEU A 199 -14.13 -0.32 -12.00
N ASN A 200 -15.15 -1.05 -12.48
CA ASN A 200 -15.47 -2.43 -12.10
C ASN A 200 -15.30 -2.73 -10.60
N LEU A 201 -15.74 -1.78 -9.76
CA LEU A 201 -15.55 -1.83 -8.30
C LEU A 201 -16.20 -3.08 -7.68
N ASP A 202 -17.31 -3.54 -8.27
CA ASP A 202 -18.01 -4.77 -7.88
C ASP A 202 -17.16 -6.03 -8.11
N THR A 203 -16.36 -6.10 -9.18
CA THR A 203 -15.45 -7.24 -9.43
C THR A 203 -14.22 -7.20 -8.53
N VAL A 204 -13.66 -6.00 -8.30
CA VAL A 204 -12.59 -5.80 -7.30
C VAL A 204 -13.05 -6.26 -5.93
N GLN A 205 -14.28 -5.92 -5.55
CA GLN A 205 -14.91 -6.37 -4.31
C GLN A 205 -15.05 -7.90 -4.24
N GLN A 206 -15.59 -8.56 -5.27
CA GLN A 206 -15.74 -10.02 -5.26
C GLN A 206 -14.38 -10.70 -5.07
N ASN A 207 -13.34 -10.26 -5.77
CA ASN A 207 -12.01 -10.84 -5.64
C ASN A 207 -11.37 -10.61 -4.26
N LEU A 208 -11.63 -9.45 -3.63
CA LEU A 208 -11.10 -9.12 -2.29
C LEU A 208 -11.84 -9.90 -1.18
N LEU A 209 -13.16 -10.11 -1.32
CA LEU A 209 -14.03 -10.72 -0.30
C LEU A 209 -14.29 -12.22 -0.50
N SER A 210 -13.97 -12.79 -1.68
CA SER A 210 -14.19 -14.22 -1.97
C SER A 210 -13.00 -15.11 -1.61
N SER A 211 -11.92 -14.58 -1.03
CA SER A 211 -10.76 -15.40 -0.63
C SER A 211 -11.02 -16.20 0.65
N ASN A 212 -12.10 -16.98 0.64
CA ASN A 212 -12.16 -18.24 1.36
C ASN A 212 -11.19 -19.18 0.68
N LYS A 213 -9.89 -19.05 0.96
CA LYS A 213 -8.93 -20.11 0.65
C LYS A 213 -9.12 -21.23 1.66
N GLU A 214 -10.28 -21.88 1.59
CA GLU A 214 -10.50 -23.18 2.21
C GLU A 214 -9.48 -24.15 1.60
N ARG A 215 -8.44 -24.39 2.37
CA ARG A 215 -7.71 -25.65 2.53
C ARG A 215 -8.22 -26.79 1.63
N SER A 216 -7.77 -26.85 0.37
CA SER A 216 -7.94 -28.08 -0.40
C SER A 216 -6.94 -29.11 0.11
N GLN A 217 -7.46 -30.01 0.94
CA GLN A 217 -6.95 -31.37 0.97
C GLN A 217 -7.12 -31.95 -0.43
N ASN A 218 -6.03 -32.25 -1.12
CA ASN A 218 -5.98 -33.37 -2.06
C ASN A 218 -4.80 -34.23 -1.56
N SER A 219 -5.04 -35.30 -0.79
CA SER A 219 -5.34 -36.65 -1.29
C SER A 219 -4.57 -36.96 -2.57
N GLY A 220 -3.60 -37.86 -2.44
CA GLY A 220 -2.81 -38.32 -3.56
C GLY A 220 -3.66 -39.12 -4.53
N GLU A 221 -3.28 -39.09 -5.80
CA GLU A 221 -2.99 -40.31 -6.53
C GLU A 221 -2.19 -40.00 -7.80
N ARG A 222 -1.26 -40.90 -8.06
CA ARG A 222 -0.35 -40.95 -9.20
C ARG A 222 -1.10 -41.23 -10.49
N SER A 223 -0.61 -40.67 -11.60
CA SER A 223 -0.45 -41.47 -12.81
C SER A 223 0.84 -41.07 -13.54
N GLU A 224 1.79 -42.00 -13.55
CA GLU A 224 2.79 -42.21 -14.61
C GLU A 224 2.03 -42.42 -15.96
N LYS A 225 2.54 -42.26 -17.21
CA LYS A 225 3.88 -42.45 -17.78
C LYS A 225 3.85 -42.11 -19.30
N MET A 226 4.98 -41.63 -19.85
CA MET A 226 5.61 -41.87 -21.21
C MET A 226 4.79 -41.58 -22.50
N SER A 227 5.32 -41.17 -23.67
CA SER A 227 6.61 -41.17 -24.40
C SER A 227 6.41 -40.24 -25.64
N GLU A 228 7.36 -39.58 -26.35
CA GLU A 228 8.51 -40.03 -27.17
C GLU A 228 9.33 -38.78 -27.64
N LEU A 229 10.63 -38.96 -27.89
CA LEU A 229 11.64 -38.05 -28.48
C LEU A 229 11.52 -37.96 -30.05
N PRO A 230 12.44 -37.39 -30.90
CA PRO A 230 13.71 -36.65 -30.70
C PRO A 230 14.03 -35.45 -31.66
N SER A 231 15.16 -34.78 -31.38
CA SER A 231 16.21 -34.24 -32.29
C SER A 231 16.04 -32.93 -33.07
N SER A 232 17.00 -32.01 -32.84
CA SER A 232 17.88 -31.48 -33.90
C SER A 232 19.14 -30.87 -33.26
N ILE A 233 20.28 -31.47 -33.59
CA ILE A 233 21.65 -30.98 -33.34
C ILE A 233 22.08 -30.16 -34.56
N LYS A 234 22.74 -29.02 -34.34
CA LYS A 234 23.96 -28.68 -35.11
C LYS A 234 24.83 -27.65 -34.38
N GLU A 235 25.87 -28.17 -33.75
CA GLU A 235 27.14 -27.48 -33.51
C GLU A 235 27.91 -27.25 -34.82
N LEU A 236 28.85 -26.31 -34.79
CA LEU A 236 30.26 -26.37 -35.23
C LEU A 236 30.70 -24.93 -35.59
N SER A 237 31.86 -24.39 -35.23
CA SER A 237 33.02 -24.87 -34.48
C SER A 237 34.07 -23.75 -34.39
N LYS A 238 34.80 -23.69 -33.26
CA LYS A 238 36.28 -23.57 -33.06
C LYS A 238 37.09 -22.65 -34.00
N SER A 239 38.06 -21.85 -33.56
CA SER A 239 39.20 -22.18 -32.68
C SER A 239 40.00 -20.92 -32.28
N VAL A 240 40.33 -20.74 -30.99
CA VAL A 240 41.69 -20.80 -30.37
C VAL A 240 42.70 -19.74 -30.82
N GLN A 241 43.14 -18.86 -29.90
CA GLN A 241 44.54 -18.82 -29.45
C GLN A 241 44.73 -17.97 -28.18
N VAL A 242 45.33 -18.61 -27.17
CA VAL A 242 45.93 -18.01 -25.98
C VAL A 242 47.32 -17.50 -26.37
N GLN A 243 47.70 -16.31 -25.91
CA GLN A 243 49.12 -15.98 -25.69
C GLN A 243 49.26 -15.07 -24.46
N TYR A 244 49.98 -15.57 -23.47
CA TYR A 244 50.62 -14.81 -22.41
C TYR A 244 51.78 -13.98 -22.99
N SER A 245 52.00 -12.76 -22.49
CA SER A 245 53.35 -12.26 -22.27
C SER A 245 53.40 -11.09 -21.27
N ILE A 246 54.45 -11.12 -20.45
CA ILE A 246 54.84 -10.23 -19.35
C ILE A 246 55.81 -9.15 -19.88
N TYR A 247 56.05 -8.11 -19.08
CA TYR A 247 56.98 -6.96 -19.18
C TYR A 247 56.38 -5.74 -19.89
N LYS A 248 56.37 -4.53 -19.30
CA LYS A 248 57.33 -3.88 -18.40
C LYS A 248 56.61 -2.86 -17.51
#